data_AF-A0A087T7J3-F1
#
_entry.id   AF-A0A087T7J3-F1
#
_cell.length_a   1.000
_cell.length_b   1.000
_cell.length_c   1.000
_cell.angle_alpha   90.00
_cell.angle_beta   90.00
_cell.angle_gamma   90.00
#
_symmetry.space_group_name_H-M   'P 1'
#
loop_
_entity.id
_entity.type
_entity.pdbx_description
1 polymer ?
#
loop_
_entity_poly.entity_id
_entity_poly.type
_entity_poly.pdbx_seq_one_letter_code
_entity_poly.pdbx_strand_id
1 'polypeptide(L)'
;MMSCYEFISSCGVGNVNFFELVKFCEDSLIGNKLHGFTSARVTKGITPMDDQNKKTESPKISSTTAFLSQLKEKKCGVVKEAIVENKHEYNEQYKPSAFFTFIQFLKTLTFPTEDGRVLFNKASTVQKSSLRFLHLNPAAHFQEIIQEARSVVVAGGTMQPISEFIDQLFIPAGVPKERISFFSCGHVIPPENLLALGIETGPCGSILDFTFKSRQLPQTVKEVGSVLLNICNSVQGGIVCFLPSYDYEEFIYKELKKSKILESIAKRKKIFREPKFSSDVDRILSDYAKNISLSCSSNSGSSTCTGSLLFSIVGGKMSEG
;
A
#
# COMPACT_ATOMS: atom_id res chain seq x y z
N MET A 1 23.00 11.83 -6.34
CA MET A 1 22.77 10.47 -6.87
C MET A 1 24.11 9.96 -7.35
N MET A 2 24.47 8.72 -7.05
CA MET A 2 25.75 8.13 -7.45
C MET A 2 25.52 6.73 -8.02
N SER A 3 26.43 6.27 -8.87
CA SER A 3 26.46 4.86 -9.31
C SER A 3 26.80 3.93 -8.13
N CYS A 4 26.53 2.63 -8.28
CA CYS A 4 26.93 1.64 -7.26
C CYS A 4 28.45 1.62 -7.06
N TYR A 5 29.21 1.74 -8.14
CA TYR A 5 30.66 1.78 -8.08
C TYR A 5 31.17 2.98 -7.28
N GLU A 6 30.67 4.18 -7.57
CA GLU A 6 31.00 5.39 -6.83
C GLU A 6 30.59 5.28 -5.36
N PHE A 7 29.45 4.67 -5.06
CA PHE A 7 29.00 4.43 -3.68
C PHE A 7 29.97 3.52 -2.92
N ILE A 8 30.32 2.36 -3.50
CA ILE A 8 31.24 1.39 -2.89
C ILE A 8 32.61 2.01 -2.67
N SER A 9 33.11 2.77 -3.66
CA SER A 9 34.38 3.48 -3.55
C SER A 9 34.33 4.57 -2.48
N SER A 10 33.27 5.39 -2.44
CA SER A 10 33.14 6.49 -1.47
C SER A 10 33.04 5.99 -0.04
N CYS A 11 32.41 4.82 0.17
CA CYS A 11 32.30 4.18 1.47
C CYS A 11 33.56 3.41 1.89
N GLY A 12 34.54 3.23 1.00
CA GLY A 12 35.76 2.46 1.29
C GLY A 12 35.51 0.96 1.50
N VAL A 13 34.40 0.43 0.95
CA VAL A 13 33.98 -0.98 1.14
C VAL A 13 34.30 -1.86 -0.08
N GLY A 14 35.22 -1.44 -0.94
CA GLY A 14 35.61 -2.20 -2.13
C GLY A 14 36.20 -3.58 -1.85
N ASN A 15 36.72 -3.81 -0.64
CA ASN A 15 37.27 -5.12 -0.23
C ASN A 15 36.22 -6.07 0.36
N VAL A 16 34.96 -5.64 0.47
CA VAL A 16 33.88 -6.46 1.04
C VAL A 16 33.26 -7.31 -0.06
N ASN A 17 33.27 -8.63 0.12
CA ASN A 17 32.53 -9.54 -0.75
C ASN A 17 31.04 -9.53 -0.37
N PHE A 18 30.26 -8.68 -1.03
CA PHE A 18 28.82 -8.57 -0.78
C PHE A 18 28.06 -9.87 -1.09
N PHE A 19 28.53 -10.71 -2.03
CA PHE A 19 27.90 -12.00 -2.34
C PHE A 19 28.00 -12.97 -1.15
N GLU A 20 29.18 -13.10 -0.57
CA GLU A 20 29.40 -13.93 0.62
C GLU A 20 28.65 -13.38 1.84
N LEU A 21 28.63 -12.05 2.01
CA LEU A 21 27.92 -11.42 3.12
C LEU A 21 26.41 -11.64 3.05
N VAL A 22 25.83 -11.46 1.86
CA VAL A 22 24.40 -11.73 1.61
C VAL A 22 24.10 -13.20 1.87
N LYS A 23 24.90 -14.11 1.29
CA LYS A 23 24.73 -15.56 1.48
C LYS A 23 24.83 -15.95 2.95
N PHE A 24 25.81 -15.42 3.68
CA PHE A 24 25.91 -15.61 5.13
C PHE A 24 24.65 -15.12 5.85
N CYS A 25 24.10 -13.95 5.49
CA CYS A 25 22.90 -13.44 6.12
C CYS A 25 21.68 -14.34 5.91
N GLU A 26 21.56 -14.96 4.74
CA GLU A 26 20.51 -15.93 4.40
C GLU A 26 20.71 -17.24 5.14
N ASP A 27 21.89 -17.86 5.01
CA ASP A 27 22.20 -19.16 5.59
C ASP A 27 22.13 -19.14 7.13
N SER A 28 22.66 -18.07 7.74
CA SER A 28 22.66 -17.93 9.20
C SER A 28 21.29 -17.55 9.76
N LEU A 29 20.34 -17.17 8.90
CA LEU A 29 19.03 -16.61 9.26
C LEU A 29 19.16 -15.47 10.30
N ILE A 30 20.24 -14.70 10.24
CA ILE A 30 20.57 -13.68 11.25
C ILE A 30 19.49 -12.59 11.31
N GLY A 31 18.84 -12.26 10.19
CA GLY A 31 17.70 -11.35 10.18
C GLY A 31 16.53 -11.87 11.03
N ASN A 32 16.21 -13.15 10.90
CA ASN A 32 15.16 -13.81 11.70
C ASN A 32 15.54 -13.87 13.19
N LYS A 33 16.80 -14.20 13.49
CA LYS A 33 17.32 -14.26 14.86
C LYS A 33 17.23 -12.88 15.53
N LEU A 34 17.77 -11.84 14.89
CA LEU A 34 17.74 -10.48 15.41
C LEU A 34 16.30 -9.97 15.55
N HIS A 35 15.45 -10.24 14.56
CA HIS A 35 14.04 -9.89 14.64
C HIS A 35 13.37 -10.58 15.85
N GLY A 36 13.59 -11.87 16.03
CA GLY A 36 13.10 -12.62 17.19
C GLY A 36 13.57 -12.04 18.53
N PHE A 37 14.84 -11.64 18.64
CA PHE A 37 15.37 -10.98 19.84
C PHE A 37 14.73 -9.61 20.09
N THR A 38 14.55 -8.80 19.05
CA THR A 38 13.89 -7.49 19.19
C THR A 38 12.42 -7.64 19.57
N SER A 39 11.69 -8.52 18.90
CA SER A 39 10.28 -8.79 19.18
C SER A 39 10.11 -9.32 20.61
N ALA A 40 10.98 -10.22 21.07
CA ALA A 40 10.96 -10.75 22.43
C ALA A 40 11.24 -9.68 23.51
N ARG A 41 12.07 -8.66 23.23
CA ARG A 41 12.34 -7.53 24.13
C ARG A 41 11.20 -6.52 24.15
N VAL A 42 10.60 -6.24 22.99
CA VAL A 42 9.41 -5.38 22.88
C VAL A 42 8.23 -6.00 23.63
N THR A 43 8.00 -7.31 23.50
CA THR A 43 6.97 -8.02 24.30
C THR A 43 7.25 -8.02 25.81
N LYS A 44 8.49 -7.74 26.23
CA LYS A 44 8.90 -7.57 27.63
C LYS A 44 8.90 -6.11 28.10
N GLY A 45 8.38 -5.18 27.27
CA GLY A 45 8.25 -3.77 27.63
C GLY A 45 9.55 -2.95 27.53
N ILE A 46 10.59 -3.46 26.86
CA ILE A 46 11.86 -2.73 26.67
C ILE A 46 11.83 -2.01 25.33
N THR A 47 11.83 -0.68 25.36
CA THR A 47 11.91 0.19 24.18
C THR A 47 13.36 0.31 23.68
N PRO A 48 13.63 0.30 22.36
CA PRO A 48 15.00 0.36 21.81
C PRO A 48 15.75 1.69 22.04
N MET A 49 15.15 2.68 22.71
CA MET A 49 15.75 4.01 22.93
C MET A 49 16.12 4.31 24.40
N ASP A 50 15.83 3.42 25.35
CA ASP A 50 16.10 3.65 26.78
C ASP A 50 17.28 2.83 27.32
N ASP A 51 18.35 2.68 26.52
CA ASP A 51 19.62 2.11 27.01
C ASP A 51 20.59 3.24 27.42
N GLN A 52 20.21 3.98 28.47
CA GLN A 52 21.20 4.63 29.32
C GLN A 52 21.02 4.16 30.76
N ASN A 53 21.93 3.28 31.17
CA ASN A 53 22.31 2.97 32.55
C ASN A 53 21.18 2.69 33.53
N LYS A 54 20.88 1.40 33.74
CA LYS A 54 20.62 0.87 35.08
C LYS A 54 21.04 -0.58 35.18
N LYS A 55 22.21 -0.81 35.81
CA LYS A 55 22.53 -2.07 36.46
C LYS A 55 21.44 -2.32 37.51
N THR A 56 20.65 -3.36 37.35
CA THR A 56 19.92 -3.95 38.46
C THR A 56 19.80 -5.44 38.21
N GLU A 57 20.63 -6.20 38.92
CA GLU A 57 20.55 -7.66 38.98
C GLU A 57 19.19 -8.07 39.52
N SER A 58 18.50 -8.99 38.83
CA SER A 58 17.38 -9.77 39.37
C SER A 58 17.21 -11.09 38.59
N PRO A 59 16.61 -12.13 39.21
CA PRO A 59 17.12 -13.49 39.14
C PRO A 59 16.69 -14.26 37.88
N LYS A 60 17.57 -15.17 37.43
CA LYS A 60 17.32 -16.13 36.34
C LYS A 60 16.19 -17.08 36.73
N ILE A 61 14.96 -16.82 36.28
CA ILE A 61 13.87 -17.80 36.29
C ILE A 61 13.75 -18.40 34.89
N SER A 62 14.05 -19.70 34.80
CA SER A 62 13.95 -20.49 33.58
C SER A 62 12.52 -20.48 33.03
N SER A 63 12.38 -20.21 31.73
CA SER A 63 11.13 -20.18 30.95
C SER A 63 10.21 -21.40 31.13
N THR A 64 10.78 -22.53 31.54
CA THR A 64 10.06 -23.79 31.76
C THR A 64 9.20 -23.78 33.02
N THR A 65 9.58 -23.02 34.06
CA THR A 65 8.88 -23.01 35.34
C THR A 65 7.59 -22.18 35.28
N ALA A 66 7.58 -21.08 34.50
CA ALA A 66 6.39 -20.25 34.29
C ALA A 66 5.31 -20.97 33.46
N PHE A 67 5.73 -21.77 32.48
CA PHE A 67 4.83 -22.56 31.63
C PHE A 67 4.11 -23.67 32.40
N LEU A 68 4.81 -24.35 33.31
CA LEU A 68 4.21 -25.41 34.15
C LEU A 68 3.17 -24.86 35.14
N SER A 69 3.34 -23.61 35.60
CA SER A 69 2.36 -22.94 36.46
C SER A 69 1.07 -22.59 35.71
N GLN A 70 1.17 -22.14 34.46
CA GLN A 70 0.01 -21.83 33.60
C GLN A 70 -0.84 -23.05 33.24
N LEU A 71 -0.23 -24.23 33.17
CA LEU A 71 -0.97 -25.48 32.91
C LEU A 71 -1.78 -25.97 34.12
N LYS A 72 -1.41 -25.58 35.35
CA LYS A 72 -2.13 -25.98 36.57
C LYS A 72 -3.40 -25.18 36.80
N GLU A 73 -3.50 -23.96 36.29
CA GLU A 73 -4.67 -23.08 36.51
C GLU A 73 -5.83 -23.34 35.52
N LYS A 74 -5.60 -24.13 34.46
CA LYS A 74 -6.62 -24.40 33.41
C LYS A 74 -7.57 -25.56 33.71
N LYS A 75 -8.07 -25.67 34.95
CA LYS A 75 -9.24 -26.49 35.32
C LYS A 75 -10.07 -25.82 36.43
N CYS A 76 -11.00 -24.95 36.06
CA CYS A 76 -12.40 -24.88 36.53
C CYS A 76 -13.07 -23.64 35.91
N GLY A 77 -14.25 -23.78 35.30
CA GLY A 77 -14.97 -22.68 34.65
C GLY A 77 -15.87 -21.89 35.61
N VAL A 78 -16.28 -20.68 35.20
CA VAL A 78 -17.65 -20.10 35.24
C VAL A 78 -17.64 -18.78 34.44
N VAL A 79 -18.65 -18.59 33.60
CA VAL A 79 -18.94 -17.39 32.79
C VAL A 79 -19.53 -16.28 33.66
N LYS A 80 -19.02 -15.04 33.54
CA LYS A 80 -19.77 -13.80 33.80
C LYS A 80 -19.37 -12.71 32.81
N GLU A 81 -20.37 -12.15 32.14
CA GLU A 81 -20.29 -10.98 31.28
C GLU A 81 -19.87 -9.75 32.08
N ALA A 82 -18.86 -9.05 31.60
CA ALA A 82 -18.53 -7.69 32.04
C ALA A 82 -18.14 -6.86 30.81
N ILE A 83 -18.75 -5.68 30.76
CA ILE A 83 -18.67 -4.65 29.72
C ILE A 83 -17.19 -4.29 29.47
N VAL A 84 -16.69 -4.58 28.26
CA VAL A 84 -15.35 -4.17 27.82
C VAL A 84 -15.50 -2.90 26.99
N GLU A 85 -15.16 -1.77 27.62
CA GLU A 85 -14.74 -0.58 26.88
C GLU A 85 -13.51 -0.96 26.04
N ASN A 86 -13.69 -1.01 24.71
CA ASN A 86 -12.61 -1.26 23.76
C ASN A 86 -11.62 -0.09 23.77
N LYS A 87 -10.68 -0.10 24.72
CA LYS A 87 -9.36 0.47 24.49
C LYS A 87 -8.73 -0.38 23.40
N HIS A 88 -8.79 0.11 22.16
CA HIS A 88 -8.06 -0.47 21.05
C HIS A 88 -6.57 -0.47 21.40
N GLU A 89 -6.07 -1.62 21.83
CA GLU A 89 -4.65 -1.92 21.82
C GLU A 89 -4.19 -1.79 20.37
N TYR A 90 -3.32 -0.81 20.14
CA TYR A 90 -2.56 -0.69 18.91
C TYR A 90 -1.70 -1.94 18.78
N ASN A 91 -2.18 -2.96 18.06
CA ASN A 91 -1.32 -4.00 17.52
C ASN A 91 -0.46 -3.36 16.42
N GLU A 92 0.65 -2.73 16.81
CA GLU A 92 1.74 -2.40 15.90
C GLU A 92 2.36 -3.71 15.38
N GLN A 93 1.86 -4.24 14.26
CA GLN A 93 2.57 -5.33 13.59
C GLN A 93 2.32 -5.39 12.09
N TYR A 94 3.21 -4.73 11.34
CA TYR A 94 4.11 -5.34 10.36
C TYR A 94 5.04 -4.24 9.80
N LYS A 95 6.11 -3.91 10.54
CA LYS A 95 7.25 -3.21 9.94
C LYS A 95 8.37 -4.25 9.80
N PRO A 96 8.87 -4.54 8.58
CA PRO A 96 10.04 -5.38 8.43
C PRO A 96 11.16 -4.77 9.29
N SER A 97 11.88 -5.61 10.03
CA SER A 97 13.02 -5.15 10.82
C SER A 97 13.95 -4.32 9.90
N ALA A 98 14.46 -3.20 10.40
CA ALA A 98 15.38 -2.34 9.65
C ALA A 98 16.56 -3.14 9.08
N PHE A 99 16.92 -4.24 9.74
CA PHE A 99 17.95 -5.16 9.31
C PHE A 99 17.57 -5.96 8.05
N PHE A 100 16.31 -6.38 7.88
CA PHE A 100 15.88 -7.00 6.62
C PHE A 100 15.95 -6.01 5.45
N THR A 101 15.55 -4.76 5.70
CA THR A 101 15.66 -3.69 4.70
C THR A 101 17.13 -3.45 4.33
N PHE A 102 18.03 -3.51 5.32
CA PHE A 102 19.46 -3.41 5.11
C PHE A 102 20.04 -4.59 4.32
N ILE A 103 19.68 -5.84 4.65
CA ILE A 103 20.07 -7.02 3.86
C ILE A 103 19.58 -6.88 2.41
N GLN A 104 18.33 -6.45 2.22
CA GLN A 104 17.79 -6.23 0.87
C GLN A 104 18.59 -5.17 0.12
N PHE A 105 19.01 -4.10 0.78
CA PHE A 105 19.91 -3.11 0.18
C PHE A 105 21.28 -3.72 -0.18
N LEU A 106 21.88 -4.54 0.68
CA LEU A 106 23.13 -5.24 0.35
C LEU A 106 22.97 -6.16 -0.86
N LYS A 107 21.84 -6.87 -0.97
CA LYS A 107 21.48 -7.64 -2.18
C LYS A 107 21.39 -6.76 -3.42
N THR A 108 20.85 -5.54 -3.33
CA THR A 108 20.82 -4.65 -4.50
C THR A 108 22.22 -4.28 -5.00
N LEU A 109 23.23 -4.27 -4.12
CA LEU A 109 24.63 -4.01 -4.50
C LEU A 109 25.31 -5.21 -5.18
N THR A 110 24.74 -6.42 -5.09
CA THR A 110 25.28 -7.61 -5.77
C THR A 110 24.82 -7.72 -7.23
N PHE A 111 23.88 -6.89 -7.67
CA PHE A 111 23.43 -6.89 -9.06
C PHE A 111 24.37 -6.04 -9.94
N PRO A 112 24.99 -6.63 -10.97
CA PRO A 112 25.84 -5.91 -11.91
C PRO A 112 24.94 -5.07 -12.82
N THR A 113 24.61 -3.86 -12.41
CA THR A 113 23.71 -2.97 -13.16
C THR A 113 24.40 -1.62 -13.36
N GLU A 114 24.76 -1.31 -14.60
CA GLU A 114 25.26 0.03 -14.96
C GLU A 114 24.21 1.12 -14.68
N ASP A 115 22.94 0.73 -14.73
CA ASP A 115 21.77 1.58 -14.52
C ASP A 115 21.34 1.69 -13.04
N GLY A 116 22.03 1.01 -12.13
CA GLY A 116 21.82 1.13 -10.69
C GLY A 116 22.26 2.48 -10.16
N ARG A 117 21.41 3.14 -9.35
CA ARG A 117 21.72 4.42 -8.70
C ARG A 117 21.44 4.35 -7.21
N VAL A 118 22.42 4.78 -6.42
CA VAL A 118 22.26 4.96 -4.98
C VAL A 118 21.93 6.42 -4.69
N LEU A 119 20.79 6.63 -4.04
CA LEU A 119 20.30 7.90 -3.54
C LEU A 119 20.53 7.98 -2.04
N PHE A 120 21.36 8.93 -1.64
CA PHE A 120 21.56 9.29 -0.25
C PHE A 120 20.88 10.62 0.05
N ASN A 121 19.98 10.63 1.03
CA ASN A 121 19.35 11.83 1.56
C ASN A 121 19.78 11.99 3.02
N LYS A 122 20.62 12.99 3.29
CA LYS A 122 21.06 13.34 4.64
C LYS A 122 20.16 14.43 5.19
N ALA A 123 19.34 14.09 6.17
CA ALA A 123 18.53 15.06 6.91
C ALA A 123 19.25 15.53 8.18
N SER A 124 18.63 16.46 8.91
CA SER A 124 19.15 16.96 10.19
C SER A 124 19.32 15.89 11.27
N THR A 125 18.55 14.79 11.19
CA THR A 125 18.68 13.64 12.08
C THR A 125 18.85 12.34 11.28
N VAL A 126 19.51 11.35 11.88
CA VAL A 126 19.70 10.02 11.26
C VAL A 126 18.36 9.36 10.94
N GLN A 127 17.35 9.53 11.82
CA GLN A 127 16.00 9.00 11.62
C GLN A 127 15.28 9.57 10.38
N LYS A 128 15.65 10.77 9.95
CA LYS A 128 15.10 11.42 8.75
C LYS A 128 16.00 11.22 7.52
N SER A 129 17.17 10.62 7.70
CA SER A 129 18.08 10.30 6.60
C SER A 129 17.64 9.00 5.94
N SER A 130 17.88 8.85 4.64
CA SER A 130 17.51 7.64 3.90
C SER A 130 18.55 7.29 2.84
N LEU A 131 18.69 5.99 2.62
CA LEU A 131 19.47 5.41 1.55
C LEU A 131 18.52 4.58 0.68
N ARG A 132 18.54 4.81 -0.63
CA ARG A 132 17.68 4.12 -1.58
C ARG A 132 18.51 3.66 -2.77
N PHE A 133 18.29 2.43 -3.20
CA PHE A 133 18.77 1.94 -4.49
C PHE A 133 17.64 2.08 -5.51
N LEU A 134 17.94 2.63 -6.68
CA LEU A 134 17.04 2.76 -7.82
C LEU A 134 17.63 2.02 -9.01
N HIS A 135 16.85 1.12 -9.60
CA HIS A 135 17.16 0.53 -10.87
C HIS A 135 16.47 1.34 -11.97
N LEU A 136 17.23 1.93 -12.89
CA LEU A 136 16.66 2.81 -13.92
C LEU A 136 16.16 2.06 -15.17
N ASN A 137 16.68 0.85 -15.42
CA ASN A 137 16.39 0.07 -16.63
C ASN A 137 15.69 -1.26 -16.33
N PRO A 138 14.35 -1.35 -16.38
CA PRO A 138 13.66 -2.62 -16.10
C PRO A 138 13.98 -3.73 -17.11
N ALA A 139 14.47 -3.39 -18.31
CA ALA A 139 14.72 -4.35 -19.37
C ALA A 139 15.90 -5.29 -19.08
N ALA A 140 16.88 -4.85 -18.28
CA ALA A 140 18.03 -5.68 -17.91
C ALA A 140 17.60 -6.99 -17.22
N HIS A 141 16.64 -6.90 -16.30
CA HIS A 141 16.06 -8.08 -15.63
C HIS A 141 15.15 -8.89 -16.56
N PHE A 142 14.51 -8.23 -17.51
CA PHE A 142 13.61 -8.89 -18.45
C PHE A 142 14.37 -9.64 -19.55
N GLN A 143 15.60 -9.23 -19.85
CA GLN A 143 16.45 -9.85 -20.87
C GLN A 143 16.73 -11.33 -20.59
N GLU A 144 16.98 -11.70 -19.33
CA GLU A 144 17.17 -13.11 -18.92
C GLU A 144 15.93 -13.94 -19.26
N ILE A 145 14.74 -13.43 -18.94
CA ILE A 145 13.45 -14.08 -19.23
C ILE A 145 13.27 -14.27 -20.75
N ILE A 146 13.59 -13.24 -21.54
CA ILE A 146 13.50 -13.29 -23.01
C ILE A 146 14.46 -14.33 -23.60
N GLN A 147 15.66 -14.48 -23.04
CA GLN A 147 16.69 -15.39 -23.54
C GLN A 147 16.38 -16.85 -23.21
N GLU A 148 15.86 -17.12 -22.01
CA GLU A 148 15.55 -18.48 -21.56
C GLU A 148 14.22 -19.01 -22.13
N ALA A 149 13.23 -18.14 -22.30
CA ALA A 149 11.92 -18.54 -22.78
C ALA A 149 11.88 -18.73 -24.30
N ARG A 150 11.22 -19.79 -24.77
CA ARG A 150 10.93 -19.97 -26.20
C ARG A 150 10.02 -18.86 -26.76
N SER A 151 9.04 -18.44 -25.97
CA SER A 151 8.08 -17.39 -26.31
C SER A 151 7.55 -16.75 -25.04
N VAL A 152 7.45 -15.41 -25.02
CA VAL A 152 6.86 -14.65 -23.92
C VAL A 152 5.57 -14.01 -24.40
N VAL A 153 4.49 -14.25 -23.67
CA VAL A 153 3.17 -13.66 -23.95
C VAL A 153 2.81 -12.74 -22.79
N VAL A 154 2.69 -11.45 -23.07
CA VAL A 154 2.21 -10.46 -22.10
C VAL A 154 0.76 -10.15 -22.43
N ALA A 155 -0.14 -10.40 -21.49
CA ALA A 155 -1.58 -10.18 -21.65
C ALA A 155 -2.10 -9.31 -20.51
N GLY A 156 -2.93 -8.32 -20.84
CA GLY A 156 -3.54 -7.43 -19.88
C GLY A 156 -4.67 -6.61 -20.49
N GLY A 157 -5.68 -6.28 -19.67
CA GLY A 157 -6.85 -5.53 -20.13
C GLY A 157 -6.63 -4.01 -20.30
N THR A 158 -5.56 -3.47 -19.68
CA THR A 158 -5.31 -2.01 -19.57
C THR A 158 -3.92 -1.60 -20.07
N MET A 159 -3.34 -2.35 -21.02
CA MET A 159 -1.95 -2.16 -21.48
C MET A 159 -1.73 -1.03 -22.50
N GLN A 160 -2.74 -0.20 -22.79
CA GLN A 160 -2.59 0.90 -23.75
C GLN A 160 -1.94 2.12 -23.07
N PRO A 161 -0.94 2.78 -23.71
CA PRO A 161 -0.40 2.53 -25.04
C PRO A 161 0.68 1.42 -25.07
N ILE A 162 0.54 0.46 -26.00
CA ILE A 162 1.51 -0.67 -26.11
C ILE A 162 2.92 -0.23 -26.53
N SER A 163 3.06 0.93 -27.17
CA SER A 163 4.35 1.47 -27.60
C SER A 163 5.32 1.63 -26.45
N GLU A 164 4.84 2.00 -25.26
CA GLU A 164 5.69 2.16 -24.09
C GLU A 164 6.34 0.84 -23.66
N PHE A 165 5.60 -0.27 -23.68
CA PHE A 165 6.15 -1.61 -23.43
C PHE A 165 7.20 -2.01 -24.46
N ILE A 166 6.94 -1.70 -25.74
CA ILE A 166 7.86 -2.05 -26.83
C ILE A 166 9.18 -1.27 -26.67
N ASP A 167 9.08 0.05 -26.51
CA ASP A 167 10.23 0.95 -26.52
C ASP A 167 11.03 0.92 -25.21
N GLN A 168 10.38 0.69 -24.06
CA GLN A 168 11.04 0.71 -22.74
C GLN A 168 11.42 -0.67 -22.20
N LEU A 169 10.77 -1.75 -22.66
CA LEU A 169 11.01 -3.10 -22.14
C LEU A 169 11.57 -4.05 -23.21
N PHE A 170 10.87 -4.26 -24.32
CA PHE A 170 11.24 -5.32 -25.28
C PHE A 170 12.45 -4.97 -26.14
N ILE A 171 12.50 -3.75 -26.71
CA ILE A 171 13.64 -3.32 -27.51
C ILE A 171 14.92 -3.25 -26.66
N PRO A 172 14.91 -2.62 -25.47
CA PRO A 172 16.11 -2.58 -24.63
C PRO A 172 16.50 -3.96 -24.08
N ALA A 173 15.56 -4.91 -23.96
CA ALA A 173 15.86 -6.31 -23.63
C ALA A 173 16.44 -7.11 -24.82
N GLY A 174 16.60 -6.48 -25.99
CA GLY A 174 17.22 -7.09 -27.18
C GLY A 174 16.26 -7.85 -28.09
N VAL A 175 14.95 -7.64 -27.96
CA VAL A 175 13.95 -8.25 -28.87
C VAL A 175 13.86 -7.42 -30.17
N PRO A 176 14.16 -8.02 -31.34
CA PRO A 176 13.97 -7.34 -32.63
C PRO A 176 12.49 -7.02 -32.86
N LYS A 177 12.19 -5.87 -33.47
CA LYS A 177 10.80 -5.41 -33.70
C LYS A 177 9.98 -6.42 -34.51
N GLU A 178 10.63 -7.15 -35.41
CA GLU A 178 10.01 -8.14 -36.29
C GLU A 178 9.49 -9.36 -35.52
N ARG A 179 10.00 -9.61 -34.31
CA ARG A 179 9.57 -10.69 -33.42
C ARG A 179 8.47 -10.27 -32.44
N ILE A 180 8.08 -9.00 -32.45
CA ILE A 180 7.05 -8.46 -31.54
C ILE A 180 5.72 -8.48 -32.28
N SER A 181 4.78 -9.25 -31.74
CA SER A 181 3.41 -9.30 -32.25
C SER A 181 2.46 -8.70 -31.23
N PHE A 182 1.57 -7.82 -31.68
CA PHE A 182 0.52 -7.23 -30.86
C PHE A 182 -0.84 -7.74 -31.33
N PHE A 183 -1.67 -8.13 -30.38
CA PHE A 183 -3.04 -8.54 -30.62
C PHE A 183 -3.95 -7.90 -29.57
N SER A 184 -5.07 -7.35 -30.03
CA SER A 184 -6.09 -6.77 -29.16
C SER A 184 -7.44 -7.34 -29.53
N CYS A 185 -8.14 -7.89 -28.54
CA CYS A 185 -9.53 -8.25 -28.66
C CYS A 185 -10.40 -6.99 -28.57
N GLY A 186 -11.52 -6.99 -29.28
CA GLY A 186 -12.56 -5.96 -29.11
C GLY A 186 -13.15 -5.97 -27.68
N HIS A 187 -13.86 -4.91 -27.34
CA HIS A 187 -14.48 -4.77 -26.03
C HIS A 187 -15.61 -5.79 -25.85
N VAL A 188 -15.59 -6.55 -24.75
CA VAL A 188 -16.63 -7.56 -24.46
C VAL A 188 -17.94 -6.91 -24.03
N ILE A 189 -17.87 -5.74 -23.41
CA ILE A 189 -19.05 -5.00 -22.96
C ILE A 189 -19.59 -4.14 -24.11
N PRO A 190 -20.88 -4.25 -24.46
CA PRO A 190 -21.49 -3.41 -25.47
C PRO A 190 -21.37 -1.90 -25.16
N PRO A 191 -21.24 -1.02 -26.16
CA PRO A 191 -21.10 0.43 -25.95
C PRO A 191 -22.23 1.05 -25.13
N GLU A 192 -23.46 0.52 -25.23
CA GLU A 192 -24.63 0.98 -24.47
C GLU A 192 -24.52 0.77 -22.96
N ASN A 193 -23.64 -0.14 -22.52
CA ASN A 193 -23.44 -0.47 -21.11
C ASN A 193 -22.23 0.27 -20.50
N LEU A 194 -21.54 1.12 -21.28
CA LEU A 194 -20.37 1.87 -20.81
C LEU A 194 -20.44 3.33 -21.27
N LEU A 195 -20.46 4.24 -20.31
CA LEU A 195 -20.40 5.67 -20.56
C LEU A 195 -19.15 6.26 -19.89
N ALA A 196 -18.21 6.75 -20.69
CA ALA A 196 -17.03 7.46 -20.21
C ALA A 196 -17.22 8.98 -20.40
N LEU A 197 -17.06 9.75 -19.32
CA LEU A 197 -17.25 11.20 -19.30
C LEU A 197 -16.02 11.90 -18.71
N GLY A 198 -15.51 12.90 -19.43
CA GLY A 198 -14.55 13.86 -18.90
C GLY A 198 -15.28 15.08 -18.35
N ILE A 199 -15.11 15.39 -17.07
CA ILE A 199 -15.72 16.56 -16.42
C ILE A 199 -14.62 17.59 -16.18
N GLU A 200 -14.61 18.65 -16.98
CA GLU A 200 -13.63 19.74 -16.85
C GLU A 200 -14.09 20.85 -15.89
N THR A 201 -15.39 21.13 -15.87
CA THR A 201 -16.00 22.21 -15.08
C THR A 201 -17.05 21.64 -14.15
N GLY A 202 -17.03 22.07 -12.89
CA GLY A 202 -18.02 21.62 -11.92
C GLY A 202 -19.34 22.39 -11.97
N PRO A 203 -20.34 21.98 -11.16
CA PRO A 203 -21.67 22.58 -11.11
C PRO A 203 -21.73 24.09 -10.88
N CYS A 204 -20.74 24.70 -10.21
CA CYS A 204 -20.70 26.14 -9.96
C CYS A 204 -19.97 26.93 -11.06
N GLY A 205 -19.53 26.28 -12.14
CA GLY A 205 -18.81 26.90 -13.26
C GLY A 205 -17.30 27.04 -13.04
N SER A 206 -16.75 26.50 -11.94
CA SER A 206 -15.30 26.49 -11.68
C SER A 206 -14.61 25.34 -12.42
N ILE A 207 -13.43 25.60 -12.98
CA ILE A 207 -12.58 24.56 -13.57
C ILE A 207 -12.06 23.62 -12.48
N LEU A 208 -12.15 22.32 -12.72
CA LEU A 208 -11.63 21.28 -11.83
C LEU A 208 -10.13 21.09 -12.04
N ASP A 209 -9.32 21.93 -11.39
CA ASP A 209 -7.85 21.84 -11.40
C ASP A 209 -7.32 21.05 -10.18
N PHE A 210 -6.81 19.85 -10.46
CA PHE A 210 -6.22 18.94 -9.47
C PHE A 210 -4.69 18.99 -9.40
N THR A 211 -4.04 20.00 -9.97
CA THR A 211 -2.60 20.23 -9.79
C THR A 211 -2.26 20.41 -8.32
N PHE A 212 -1.01 20.16 -7.94
CA PHE A 212 -0.56 20.22 -6.54
C PHE A 212 -0.89 21.56 -5.85
N LYS A 213 -0.82 22.66 -6.59
CA LYS A 213 -1.11 24.02 -6.08
C LYS A 213 -2.60 24.27 -5.86
N SER A 214 -3.45 23.74 -6.73
CA SER A 214 -4.87 24.08 -6.78
C SER A 214 -5.78 23.07 -6.07
N ARG A 215 -5.36 21.80 -5.97
CA ARG A 215 -6.20 20.69 -5.47
C ARG A 215 -6.67 20.82 -4.02
N GLN A 216 -6.03 21.66 -3.22
CA GLN A 216 -6.39 21.93 -1.82
C GLN A 216 -7.11 23.28 -1.64
N LEU A 217 -7.35 24.03 -2.72
CA LEU A 217 -8.08 25.28 -2.64
C LEU A 217 -9.54 25.00 -2.22
N PRO A 218 -10.12 25.81 -1.31
CA PRO A 218 -11.49 25.61 -0.84
C PRO A 218 -12.52 25.57 -1.97
N GLN A 219 -12.30 26.34 -3.03
CA GLN A 219 -13.16 26.35 -4.22
C GLN A 219 -13.16 25.00 -4.92
N THR A 220 -11.99 24.45 -5.25
CA THR A 220 -11.83 23.12 -5.87
C THR A 220 -12.47 22.02 -5.01
N VAL A 221 -12.23 22.03 -3.70
CA VAL A 221 -12.78 21.02 -2.78
C VAL A 221 -14.32 21.08 -2.71
N LYS A 222 -14.88 22.30 -2.67
CA LYS A 222 -16.34 22.51 -2.70
C LYS A 222 -16.95 22.03 -4.02
N GLU A 223 -16.26 22.28 -5.13
CA GLU A 223 -16.69 21.87 -6.46
C GLU A 223 -16.72 20.34 -6.57
N VAL A 224 -15.65 19.66 -6.13
CA VAL A 224 -15.58 18.19 -6.04
C VAL A 224 -16.70 17.62 -5.18
N GLY A 225 -16.95 18.23 -4.02
CA GLY A 225 -18.05 17.83 -3.14
C GLY A 225 -19.42 17.95 -3.81
N SER A 226 -19.62 19.00 -4.61
CA SER A 226 -20.87 19.24 -5.34
C SER A 226 -21.06 18.24 -6.48
N VAL A 227 -20.00 17.95 -7.24
CA VAL A 227 -19.98 16.87 -8.25
C VAL A 227 -20.35 15.54 -7.62
N LEU A 228 -19.67 15.18 -6.52
CA LEU A 228 -19.88 13.90 -5.83
C LEU A 228 -21.31 13.78 -5.28
N LEU A 229 -21.84 14.85 -4.68
CA LEU A 229 -23.22 14.88 -4.19
C LEU A 229 -24.24 14.66 -5.32
N ASN A 230 -24.04 15.32 -6.47
CA ASN A 230 -24.92 15.18 -7.63
C ASN A 230 -24.89 13.75 -8.20
N ILE A 231 -23.70 13.14 -8.29
CA ILE A 231 -23.53 11.74 -8.70
C ILE A 231 -24.22 10.81 -7.69
N CYS A 232 -23.98 10.99 -6.39
CA CYS A 232 -24.61 10.19 -5.33
C CYS A 232 -26.14 10.29 -5.29
N ASN A 233 -26.71 11.43 -5.70
CA ASN A 233 -28.15 11.63 -5.79
C ASN A 233 -28.78 10.93 -7.01
N SER A 234 -28.03 10.86 -8.12
CA SER A 234 -28.53 10.38 -9.42
C SER A 234 -28.29 8.88 -9.64
N VAL A 235 -27.11 8.38 -9.25
CA VAL A 235 -26.70 6.99 -9.48
C VAL A 235 -27.23 6.10 -8.37
N GLN A 236 -27.94 5.03 -8.72
CA GLN A 236 -28.38 3.99 -7.79
C GLN A 236 -27.31 2.91 -7.60
N GLY A 237 -27.31 2.22 -6.47
CA GLY A 237 -26.32 1.18 -6.17
C GLY A 237 -24.97 1.73 -5.72
N GLY A 238 -23.89 1.10 -6.16
CA GLY A 238 -22.52 1.34 -5.71
C GLY A 238 -21.77 2.39 -6.53
N ILE A 239 -21.09 3.30 -5.85
CA ILE A 239 -20.14 4.26 -6.42
C ILE A 239 -18.77 3.97 -5.79
N VAL A 240 -17.71 3.99 -6.61
CA VAL A 240 -16.31 3.93 -6.14
C VAL A 240 -15.60 5.20 -6.61
N CYS A 241 -15.01 5.92 -5.67
CA CYS A 241 -14.28 7.15 -5.91
C CYS A 241 -12.80 6.92 -5.60
N PHE A 242 -11.97 6.94 -6.63
CA PHE A 242 -10.52 6.77 -6.49
C PHE A 242 -9.82 8.12 -6.30
N LEU A 243 -8.98 8.21 -5.27
CA LEU A 243 -8.16 9.37 -4.95
C LEU A 243 -6.66 9.05 -5.15
N PRO A 244 -5.83 10.05 -5.46
CA PRO A 244 -4.41 9.84 -5.77
C PRO A 244 -3.54 9.38 -4.58
N SER A 245 -3.98 9.58 -3.33
CA SER A 245 -3.24 9.13 -2.14
C SER A 245 -4.13 9.08 -0.90
N TYR A 246 -3.70 8.33 0.12
CA TYR A 246 -4.35 8.30 1.44
C TYR A 246 -4.39 9.69 2.10
N ASP A 247 -3.31 10.48 1.99
CA ASP A 247 -3.27 11.82 2.59
C ASP A 247 -4.30 12.76 1.94
N TYR A 248 -4.46 12.66 0.61
CA TYR A 248 -5.43 13.49 -0.10
C TYR A 248 -6.87 13.03 0.13
N GLU A 249 -7.11 11.72 0.21
CA GLU A 249 -8.41 11.17 0.61
C GLU A 249 -8.79 11.63 2.02
N GLU A 250 -7.87 11.58 2.98
CA GLU A 250 -8.11 12.03 4.35
C GLU A 250 -8.41 13.53 4.41
N PHE A 251 -7.69 14.34 3.63
CA PHE A 251 -7.93 15.76 3.48
C PHE A 251 -9.34 16.05 2.92
N ILE A 252 -9.69 15.44 1.78
CA ILE A 252 -11.00 15.62 1.15
C ILE A 252 -12.11 15.16 2.09
N TYR A 253 -11.96 14.01 2.73
CA TYR A 253 -12.96 13.50 3.68
C TYR A 253 -13.20 14.48 4.83
N LYS A 254 -12.15 15.06 5.40
CA LYS A 254 -12.25 16.06 6.48
C LYS A 254 -12.96 17.33 6.02
N GLU A 255 -12.60 17.88 4.86
CA GLU A 255 -13.22 19.10 4.35
C GLU A 255 -14.69 18.90 3.93
N LEU A 256 -15.02 17.75 3.33
CA LEU A 256 -16.41 17.40 3.00
C LEU A 256 -17.25 17.13 4.26
N LYS A 257 -16.63 16.63 5.34
CA LYS A 257 -17.29 16.52 6.65
C LYS A 257 -17.58 17.90 7.24
N LYS A 258 -16.57 18.78 7.24
CA LYS A 258 -16.66 20.15 7.77
C LYS A 258 -17.73 20.99 7.05
N SER A 259 -17.85 20.81 5.74
CA SER A 259 -18.86 21.49 4.91
C SER A 259 -20.25 20.84 4.92
N LYS A 260 -20.46 19.77 5.71
CA LYS A 260 -21.71 18.99 5.81
C LYS A 260 -22.17 18.35 4.49
N ILE A 261 -21.31 18.29 3.49
CA ILE A 261 -21.58 17.60 2.22
C ILE A 261 -21.65 16.09 2.47
N LEU A 262 -20.76 15.54 3.30
CA LEU A 262 -20.82 14.10 3.64
C LEU A 262 -22.11 13.72 4.36
N GLU A 263 -22.66 14.59 5.21
CA GLU A 263 -23.95 14.34 5.86
C GLU A 263 -25.09 14.29 4.82
N SER A 264 -25.01 15.14 3.80
CA SER A 264 -25.98 15.15 2.70
C SER A 264 -25.87 13.90 1.84
N ILE A 265 -24.65 13.43 1.55
CA ILE A 265 -24.40 12.16 0.86
C ILE A 265 -24.90 10.99 1.71
N ALA A 266 -24.65 11.00 3.02
CA ALA A 266 -25.02 9.94 3.95
C ALA A 266 -26.53 9.68 4.04
N LYS A 267 -27.37 10.67 3.68
CA LYS A 267 -28.83 10.50 3.59
C LYS A 267 -29.24 9.50 2.51
N ARG A 268 -28.43 9.38 1.45
CA ARG A 268 -28.71 8.58 0.24
C ARG A 268 -27.75 7.43 0.04
N LYS A 269 -26.52 7.50 0.56
CA LYS A 269 -25.46 6.53 0.35
C LYS A 269 -24.74 6.19 1.65
N LYS A 270 -24.51 4.91 1.93
CA LYS A 270 -23.59 4.49 3.00
C LYS A 270 -22.15 4.73 2.55
N ILE A 271 -21.37 5.44 3.36
CA ILE A 271 -20.00 5.82 3.02
C ILE A 271 -19.03 4.80 3.62
N PHE A 272 -18.15 4.28 2.78
CA PHE A 272 -17.05 3.39 3.11
C PHE A 272 -15.73 4.05 2.71
N ARG A 273 -14.65 3.67 3.40
CA ARG A 273 -13.30 4.12 3.12
C ARG A 273 -12.37 2.92 3.09
N GLU A 274 -11.38 2.98 2.22
CA GLU A 274 -10.34 1.96 2.16
C GLU A 274 -9.60 1.85 3.52
N PRO A 275 -9.41 0.63 4.06
CA PRO A 275 -8.76 0.43 5.34
C PRO A 275 -7.26 0.64 5.26
N LYS A 276 -6.70 1.09 6.38
CA LYS A 276 -5.25 1.18 6.55
C LYS A 276 -4.58 -0.21 6.60
N PHE A 277 -5.30 -1.23 7.03
CA PHE A 277 -4.79 -2.60 7.16
C PHE A 277 -5.39 -3.53 6.10
N SER A 278 -4.55 -4.41 5.54
CA SER A 278 -4.99 -5.37 4.51
C SER A 278 -5.98 -6.40 5.05
N SER A 279 -5.92 -6.72 6.35
CA SER A 279 -6.83 -7.67 7.02
C SER A 279 -8.30 -7.25 6.98
N ASP A 280 -8.58 -5.95 6.85
CA ASP A 280 -9.93 -5.40 6.89
C ASP A 280 -10.55 -5.24 5.49
N VAL A 281 -9.77 -5.46 4.42
CA VAL A 281 -10.18 -5.20 3.03
C VAL A 281 -11.42 -6.04 2.66
N ASP A 282 -11.34 -7.36 2.84
CA ASP A 282 -12.42 -8.29 2.47
C ASP A 282 -13.71 -8.00 3.23
N ARG A 283 -13.59 -7.62 4.50
CA ARG A 283 -14.73 -7.26 5.34
C ARG A 283 -15.42 -6.01 4.79
N ILE A 284 -14.66 -4.96 4.46
CA ILE A 284 -15.23 -3.70 3.97
C ILE A 284 -15.86 -3.90 2.59
N LEU A 285 -15.23 -4.65 1.69
CA LEU A 285 -15.81 -4.98 0.38
C LEU A 285 -17.09 -5.81 0.52
N SER A 286 -17.09 -6.79 1.42
CA SER A 286 -18.28 -7.58 1.73
C SER A 286 -19.41 -6.70 2.28
N ASP A 287 -19.11 -5.79 3.20
CA ASP A 287 -20.10 -4.89 3.79
C ASP A 287 -20.62 -3.86 2.77
N TYR A 288 -19.76 -3.39 1.85
CA TYR A 288 -20.13 -2.55 0.72
C TYR A 288 -21.10 -3.27 -0.22
N ALA A 289 -20.76 -4.48 -0.67
CA ALA A 289 -21.60 -5.28 -1.55
C ALA A 289 -22.95 -5.65 -0.90
N LYS A 290 -22.94 -6.05 0.38
CA LYS A 290 -24.16 -6.33 1.15
C LYS A 290 -25.06 -5.10 1.27
N ASN A 291 -24.49 -3.92 1.48
CA ASN A 291 -25.31 -2.71 1.58
C ASN A 291 -25.98 -2.36 0.24
N ILE A 292 -25.26 -2.54 -0.87
CA ILE A 292 -25.81 -2.34 -2.22
C ILE A 292 -26.95 -3.31 -2.49
N SER A 293 -26.76 -4.61 -2.22
CA SER A 293 -27.81 -5.62 -2.48
C SER A 293 -29.08 -5.37 -1.64
N LEU A 294 -28.92 -4.99 -0.37
CA LEU A 294 -30.05 -4.61 0.49
C LEU A 294 -30.78 -3.36 -0.01
N SER A 295 -30.03 -2.36 -0.48
CA SER A 295 -30.63 -1.13 -1.01
C SER A 295 -31.38 -1.34 -2.34
N CYS A 296 -30.94 -2.29 -3.17
CA CYS A 296 -31.59 -2.63 -4.45
C CYS A 296 -32.80 -3.57 -4.27
N SER A 297 -32.78 -4.43 -3.23
CA SER A 297 -33.88 -5.38 -2.97
C SER A 297 -35.05 -4.75 -2.21
N SER A 298 -34.83 -3.59 -1.58
CA SER A 298 -35.83 -2.85 -0.82
C SER A 298 -36.77 -2.08 -1.75
N ASN A 299 -37.65 -2.78 -2.47
CA ASN A 299 -38.75 -2.20 -3.26
C ASN A 299 -39.85 -1.54 -2.40
N SER A 300 -39.69 -1.52 -1.08
CA SER A 300 -40.63 -0.90 -0.14
C SER A 300 -40.14 0.51 0.17
N GLY A 301 -40.89 1.54 -0.24
CA GLY A 301 -40.56 2.98 -0.25
C GLY A 301 -40.27 3.66 1.10
N SER A 302 -39.60 3.00 2.04
CA SER A 302 -39.19 3.52 3.34
C SER A 302 -37.66 3.60 3.53
N SER A 303 -36.86 3.03 2.61
CA SER A 303 -35.40 3.12 2.66
C SER A 303 -34.92 4.36 1.91
N THR A 304 -34.46 5.40 2.63
CA THR A 304 -33.83 6.57 2.01
C THR A 304 -32.45 6.27 1.41
N CYS A 305 -31.87 5.12 1.76
CA CYS A 305 -30.57 4.68 1.28
C CYS A 305 -30.71 3.98 -0.07
N THR A 306 -30.05 4.54 -1.08
CA THR A 306 -30.06 4.12 -2.49
C THR A 306 -28.78 3.37 -2.89
N GLY A 307 -27.90 3.07 -1.93
CA GLY A 307 -26.67 2.30 -2.15
C GLY A 307 -25.49 2.82 -1.35
N SER A 308 -24.28 2.71 -1.91
CA SER A 308 -23.03 2.96 -1.18
C SER A 308 -22.02 3.77 -1.98
N LEU A 309 -21.17 4.51 -1.27
CA LEU A 309 -20.01 5.22 -1.81
C LEU A 309 -18.76 4.68 -1.12
N LEU A 310 -17.78 4.20 -1.89
CA LEU A 310 -16.48 3.77 -1.40
C LEU A 310 -15.40 4.77 -1.84
N PHE A 311 -14.70 5.38 -0.89
CA PHE A 311 -13.46 6.09 -1.17
C PHE A 311 -12.29 5.10 -1.17
N SER A 312 -11.58 5.03 -2.30
CA SER A 312 -10.41 4.18 -2.50
C SER A 312 -9.23 4.96 -3.06
N ILE A 313 -8.05 4.34 -3.05
CA ILE A 313 -6.80 4.98 -3.44
C ILE A 313 -6.27 4.33 -4.72
N VAL A 314 -5.84 5.14 -5.69
CA VAL A 314 -5.15 4.67 -6.90
C VAL A 314 -3.82 4.02 -6.50
N GLY A 315 -3.60 2.75 -6.89
CA GLY A 315 -2.45 1.97 -6.41
C GLY A 315 -2.55 1.56 -4.93
N GLY A 316 -3.73 1.73 -4.33
CA GLY A 316 -4.06 1.24 -2.99
C GLY A 316 -4.44 -0.24 -3.00
N LYS A 317 -4.74 -0.76 -1.81
CA LYS A 317 -5.01 -2.19 -1.60
C LYS A 317 -6.27 -2.68 -2.31
N MET A 318 -7.22 -1.79 -2.54
CA MET A 318 -8.50 -2.08 -3.20
C MET A 318 -8.51 -1.70 -4.69
N SER A 319 -7.38 -1.25 -5.23
CA SER A 319 -7.25 -0.90 -6.65
C SER A 319 -6.69 -2.03 -7.52
N GLU A 320 -6.15 -3.06 -6.87
CA GLU A 320 -5.73 -4.31 -7.48
C GLU A 320 -6.87 -5.32 -7.26
N GLY A 321 -7.22 -6.06 -8.32
CA GLY A 321 -8.47 -6.84 -8.42
C GLY A 321 -8.61 -8.02 -7.47
#